data_AF-A0A919LTL4-F1
#
_entry.id   AF-A0A919LTL4-F1
#
_cell.length_a   1.000
_cell.length_b   1.000
_cell.length_c   1.000
_cell.angle_alpha   90.00
_cell.angle_beta   90.00
_cell.angle_gamma   90.00
#
_symmetry.space_group_name_H-M   'P 1'
#
loop_
_entity.id
_entity.type
_entity.pdbx_description
1 polymer ?
#
loop_
_entity_poly.entity_id
_entity_poly.type
_entity_poly.pdbx_seq_one_letter_code
_entity_poly.pdbx_strand_id
1 'polypeptide(L)'
;MVDQDRLFARLARSTFRSRFRLGGKERQYCLDKGPEVIDRHAADFIRQRLAPAAPINDGKQTPMRGHPVFIAQHATATCCRGCWKNGMPFPTAAR
;
A
#
# COMPACT_ATOMS: atom_id res chain seq x y z
N MET A 1 -14.94 20.11 0.88
CA MET A 1 -14.81 18.67 1.16
C MET A 1 -14.63 17.98 -0.19
N VAL A 2 -13.48 17.34 -0.46
CA VAL A 2 -13.28 16.65 -1.75
C VAL A 2 -14.29 15.52 -1.83
N ASP A 3 -15.07 15.49 -2.91
CA ASP A 3 -15.99 14.40 -3.20
C ASP A 3 -15.18 13.11 -3.37
N GLN A 4 -15.18 12.27 -2.32
CA GLN A 4 -14.36 11.06 -2.26
C GLN A 4 -14.78 10.05 -3.33
N ASP A 5 -16.07 10.03 -3.68
CA ASP A 5 -16.62 9.19 -4.75
C ASP A 5 -15.99 9.50 -6.10
N ARG A 6 -15.93 10.78 -6.49
CA ARG A 6 -15.24 11.21 -7.71
C ARG A 6 -13.76 10.87 -7.69
N LEU A 7 -13.08 10.97 -6.54
CA LEU A 7 -11.69 10.56 -6.40
C LEU A 7 -11.53 9.04 -6.59
N PHE A 8 -12.34 8.23 -5.91
CA PHE A 8 -12.28 6.77 -6.02
C PHE A 8 -12.64 6.29 -7.43
N ALA A 9 -13.63 6.90 -8.09
CA ALA A 9 -13.98 6.61 -9.47
C ALA A 9 -12.81 6.89 -10.44
N ARG A 10 -12.05 7.97 -10.21
CA ARG A 10 -10.83 8.26 -11.00
C ARG A 10 -9.71 7.27 -10.70
N LEU A 11 -9.49 6.92 -9.43
CA LEU A 11 -8.47 5.95 -9.02
C LEU A 11 -8.76 4.56 -9.56
N ALA A 12 -10.03 4.14 -9.61
CA ALA A 12 -10.48 2.85 -10.12
C ALA A 12 -10.21 2.66 -11.62
N ARG A 13 -10.13 3.75 -12.41
CA ARG A 13 -9.76 3.69 -13.83
C ARG A 13 -8.31 3.29 -14.08
N SER A 14 -7.45 3.36 -13.05
CA SER A 14 -6.06 2.94 -13.18
C SER A 14 -5.97 1.41 -13.23
N THR A 15 -5.53 0.88 -14.37
CA THR A 15 -5.28 -0.56 -14.57
C THR A 15 -4.24 -1.13 -13.60
N PHE A 16 -3.35 -0.28 -13.07
CA PHE A 16 -2.41 -0.66 -12.03
C PHE A 16 -3.12 -0.84 -10.67
N ARG A 17 -3.83 0.20 -10.21
CA ARG A 17 -4.46 0.20 -8.87
C ARG A 17 -5.60 -0.82 -8.76
N SER A 18 -6.35 -1.04 -9.83
CA SER A 18 -7.49 -1.96 -9.87
C SER A 18 -7.13 -3.44 -9.72
N ARG A 19 -5.83 -3.78 -9.85
CA ARG A 19 -5.31 -5.14 -9.67
C ARG A 19 -5.13 -5.55 -8.21
N PHE A 20 -5.02 -4.58 -7.30
CA PHE A 20 -4.83 -4.85 -5.88
C PHE A 20 -6.19 -4.99 -5.22
N ARG A 21 -6.47 -6.19 -4.69
CA ARG A 21 -7.69 -6.49 -3.94
C ARG A 21 -7.30 -7.29 -2.71
N LEU A 22 -7.98 -7.02 -1.60
CA LEU A 22 -7.83 -7.84 -0.39
C LEU A 22 -8.46 -9.22 -0.64
N GLY A 23 -7.70 -10.29 -0.40
CA GLY A 23 -8.21 -11.65 -0.41
C GLY A 23 -9.16 -11.91 0.78
N GLY A 24 -9.80 -13.09 0.80
CA GLY A 24 -10.70 -13.46 1.89
C GLY A 24 -10.02 -13.44 3.27
N LYS A 25 -8.78 -13.93 3.35
CA LYS A 25 -8.01 -13.97 4.61
C LYS A 25 -7.64 -12.57 5.09
N GLU A 26 -7.17 -11.70 4.20
CA GLU A 26 -6.82 -10.31 4.56
C GLU A 26 -8.05 -9.49 4.95
N ARG A 27 -9.19 -9.69 4.29
CA ARG A 27 -10.46 -9.07 4.72
C ARG A 27 -10.87 -9.55 6.10
N GLN A 28 -10.81 -10.86 6.36
CA GLN A 28 -11.12 -11.40 7.67
C GLN A 28 -10.16 -10.85 8.74
N TYR A 29 -8.89 -10.68 8.42
CA TYR A 29 -7.91 -10.07 9.33
C TYR A 29 -8.27 -8.62 9.69
N CYS A 30 -8.67 -7.81 8.72
CA CYS A 30 -9.15 -6.45 8.98
C CYS A 30 -10.39 -6.44 9.89
N LEU A 31 -11.31 -7.39 9.68
CA LEU A 31 -12.53 -7.51 10.50
C LEU A 31 -12.21 -7.98 11.93
N ASP A 32 -11.32 -8.95 12.08
CA ASP A 32 -10.90 -9.52 13.36
C ASP A 32 -10.14 -8.51 14.24
N LYS A 33 -9.22 -7.74 13.64
CA LYS A 33 -8.40 -6.78 14.38
C LYS A 33 -9.06 -5.42 14.57
N GLY A 34 -9.94 -5.04 13.65
CA GLY A 34 -10.58 -3.74 13.67
C GLY A 34 -9.69 -2.60 13.16
N PRO A 35 -10.29 -1.44 12.86
CA PRO A 35 -9.63 -0.34 12.15
C PRO A 35 -8.46 0.27 12.93
N GLU A 36 -8.57 0.43 14.24
CA GLU A 36 -7.53 1.05 15.08
C GLU A 36 -6.22 0.25 15.08
N VAL A 37 -6.32 -1.09 15.11
CA VAL A 37 -5.15 -1.95 15.09
C VAL A 37 -4.49 -1.93 13.71
N ILE A 38 -5.29 -1.93 12.64
CA ILE A 38 -4.79 -1.82 11.27
C ILE A 38 -4.07 -0.48 11.04
N ASP A 39 -4.62 0.61 11.57
CA ASP A 39 -4.00 1.95 11.52
C ASP A 39 -2.65 1.94 12.25
N ARG A 40 -2.61 1.39 13.47
CA ARG A 40 -1.35 1.23 14.22
C ARG A 40 -0.32 0.41 13.44
N HIS A 41 -0.72 -0.70 12.80
CA HIS A 41 0.17 -1.52 11.99
C HIS A 41 0.71 -0.71 10.79
N ALA A 42 -0.14 0.08 10.14
CA ALA A 42 0.31 0.94 9.04
C ALA A 42 1.35 1.97 9.48
N ALA A 43 1.11 2.63 10.61
CA ALA A 43 2.06 3.58 11.18
C ALA A 43 3.39 2.91 11.56
N ASP A 44 3.34 1.73 12.18
CA ASP A 44 4.52 0.96 12.55
C ASP A 44 5.35 0.54 11.32
N PHE A 45 4.71 0.01 10.27
CA PHE A 45 5.42 -0.34 9.04
C PHE A 45 6.11 0.86 8.38
N ILE A 46 5.47 2.03 8.38
CA ILE A 46 6.09 3.26 7.85
C ILE A 46 7.32 3.63 8.69
N ARG A 47 7.19 3.64 10.02
CA ARG A 47 8.28 3.98 10.94
C ARG A 47 9.46 3.03 10.82
N GLN A 48 9.21 1.73 10.72
CA GLN A 48 10.29 0.74 10.69
C GLN A 48 10.91 0.60 9.30
N ARG A 49 10.13 0.70 8.22
CA ARG A 49 10.59 0.34 6.87
C ARG A 49 10.89 1.56 6.00
N LEU A 50 10.16 2.67 6.15
CA LEU A 50 10.28 3.84 5.27
C LEU A 50 10.97 5.04 5.94
N ALA A 51 10.82 5.23 7.25
CA ALA A 51 11.37 6.37 7.97
C ALA A 51 12.92 6.37 8.12
N PRO A 52 13.62 5.23 8.30
CA PRO A 52 15.08 5.24 8.53
C PRO A 52 15.85 5.91 7.39
N ALA A 53 16.85 6.75 7.67
CA ALA A 53 17.57 7.51 6.65
C ALA A 53 18.17 6.61 5.54
N ALA A 54 18.75 5.47 5.94
CA ALA A 54 19.23 4.41 5.05
C ALA A 54 18.43 3.11 5.30
N PRO A 55 17.25 2.95 4.67
CA PRO A 55 16.41 1.78 4.89
C PRO A 55 17.00 0.56 4.15
N ILE A 56 16.90 -0.60 4.79
CA ILE A 56 17.28 -1.88 4.17
C ILE A 56 16.32 -2.17 3.01
N ASN A 57 16.86 -2.57 1.85
CA ASN A 57 16.11 -2.81 0.62
C ASN A 57 15.32 -1.57 0.12
N ASP A 58 15.96 -0.39 0.05
CA ASP A 58 15.32 0.80 -0.52
C ASP A 58 14.80 0.52 -1.94
N GLY A 59 13.53 0.83 -2.18
CA GLY A 59 12.81 0.41 -3.40
C GLY A 59 11.98 -0.88 -3.28
N LYS A 60 12.25 -1.75 -2.30
CA LYS A 60 11.51 -3.01 -2.02
C LYS A 60 11.20 -3.18 -0.51
N GLN A 61 10.80 -2.09 0.13
CA GLN A 61 10.68 -2.00 1.60
C GLN A 61 9.52 -2.84 2.17
N THR A 62 8.45 -3.07 1.41
CA THR A 62 7.27 -3.82 1.85
C THR A 62 6.97 -5.02 0.93
N PRO A 63 6.71 -6.23 1.48
CA PRO A 63 6.25 -7.38 0.69
C PRO A 63 4.98 -7.08 -0.09
N MET A 64 4.67 -7.88 -1.12
CA MET A 64 3.45 -7.71 -1.92
C MET A 64 2.19 -8.30 -1.27
N ARG A 65 2.36 -9.25 -0.33
CA ARG A 65 1.28 -10.04 0.28
C ARG A 65 1.62 -10.36 1.75
N GLY A 66 0.65 -10.90 2.48
CA GLY A 66 0.82 -11.37 3.86
C GLY A 66 0.26 -10.45 4.93
N HIS A 67 -0.06 -9.20 4.59
CA HIS A 67 -0.78 -8.28 5.47
C HIS A 67 -1.66 -7.33 4.64
N PRO A 68 -2.89 -6.99 5.07
CA PRO A 68 -3.77 -6.08 4.33
C PRO A 68 -3.13 -4.72 4.05
N VAL A 69 -2.37 -4.19 5.01
CA VAL A 69 -1.64 -2.91 4.85
C VAL A 69 -0.64 -2.95 3.69
N PHE A 70 0.07 -4.06 3.48
CA PHE A 70 1.03 -4.14 2.38
C PHE A 70 0.31 -4.05 1.03
N ILE A 71 -0.81 -4.76 0.88
CA ILE A 71 -1.63 -4.72 -0.33
C ILE A 71 -2.13 -3.28 -0.58
N ALA A 72 -2.58 -2.60 0.47
CA ALA A 72 -3.01 -1.20 0.39
C ALA A 72 -1.85 -0.29 -0.03
N GLN A 73 -0.66 -0.42 0.57
CA GLN A 73 0.52 0.37 0.24
C GLN A 73 0.95 0.22 -1.21
N HIS A 74 0.86 -0.98 -1.79
CA HIS A 74 1.14 -1.17 -3.23
C HIS A 74 0.05 -0.55 -4.11
N ALA A 75 -1.22 -0.68 -3.73
CA ALA A 75 -2.34 -0.05 -4.44
C ALA A 75 -2.21 1.48 -4.49
N THR A 76 -1.69 2.10 -3.42
CA THR A 76 -1.50 3.54 -3.31
C THR A 76 -0.11 4.01 -3.71
N ALA A 77 0.78 3.12 -4.16
CA ALA A 77 2.19 3.42 -4.46
C ALA A 77 2.96 4.05 -3.27
N THR A 78 2.65 3.64 -2.04
CA THR A 78 3.33 4.07 -0.80
C THR A 78 4.18 2.94 -0.19
N CYS A 79 4.47 1.90 -0.97
CA CYS A 79 5.22 0.71 -0.54
C CYS A 79 6.74 0.94 -0.44
N CYS A 80 7.27 1.94 -1.14
CA CYS A 80 8.67 2.36 -0.99
C CYS A 80 8.86 3.84 -1.34
N ARG A 81 10.04 4.38 -1.04
CA ARG A 81 10.40 5.78 -1.33
C ARG A 81 10.34 6.12 -2.82
N GLY A 82 10.73 5.18 -3.68
CA GLY A 82 10.66 5.33 -5.13
C GLY A 82 9.22 5.47 -5.62
N CYS A 83 8.33 4.62 -5.13
CA CYS A 83 6.90 4.67 -5.45
C CYS A 83 6.25 5.96 -4.94
N TRP A 84 6.64 6.43 -3.73
CA TRP A 84 6.13 7.68 -3.16
C TRP A 84 6.48 8.86 -4.08
N LYS A 85 7.75 9.02 -4.46
CA LYS A 85 8.19 10.14 -5.30
C LYS A 85 7.50 10.18 -6.66
N ASN A 86 7.23 9.01 -7.25
CA ASN A 86 6.70 8.91 -8.61
C ASN A 86 5.18 8.71 -8.68
N GLY A 87 4.52 8.37 -7.57
CA GLY A 87 3.09 8.05 -7.52
C GLY A 87 2.68 6.75 -8.22
N MET A 88 3.65 5.96 -8.69
CA MET A 88 3.50 4.67 -9.38
C MET A 88 4.70 3.79 -8.98
N PRO A 89 4.55 2.46 -8.80
CA PRO A 89 5.73 1.66 -8.63
C PRO A 89 6.65 1.73 -9.83
N PHE A 90 7.95 1.76 -9.54
CA PHE A 90 8.96 1.48 -10.55
C PHE A 90 8.58 0.16 -11.24
N PRO A 91 8.69 0.07 -12.58
CA PRO A 91 8.36 -1.15 -13.29
C PRO A 91 9.26 -2.26 -12.76
N THR A 92 8.75 -3.09 -11.86
CA THR A 92 9.33 -4.39 -11.59
C THR A 92 9.16 -5.19 -12.87
N ALA A 93 10.25 -5.20 -13.64
CA ALA A 93 10.44 -5.88 -14.91
C ALA A 93 9.57 -5.34 -16.07
N ALA A 94 10.18 -4.47 -16.88
CA ALA A 94 10.15 -4.72 -18.30
C ALA A 94 10.57 -6.19 -18.52
N ARG A 95 9.63 -6.99 -19.02
CA ARG A 95 9.94 -8.09 -19.93
C ARG A 95 9.40 -7.64 -21.28
#